data_AF-A0A948NI42-F1
#
_entry.id   AF-A0A948NI42-F1
#
_cell.length_a   1.000
_cell.length_b   1.000
_cell.length_c   1.000
_cell.angle_alpha   90.00
_cell.angle_beta   90.00
_cell.angle_gamma   90.00
#
_symmetry.space_group_name_H-M   'P 1'
#
loop_
_entity.id
_entity.type
_entity.pdbx_description
1 polymer ?
#
loop_
_entity_poly.entity_id
_entity_poly.type
_entity_poly.pdbx_seq_one_letter_code
_entity_poly.pdbx_strand_id
1 'polypeptide(L)'
;MSQLRRRMQNLLKPYKVRRRTYDAWLGDGNGNVIKDGKWMYARIRENVLIVFNNRVQPANNLPVTVGYDDISPNLLQVIGVRELGSITIDGNWDVGPHHETHEWGNADGGTDIVWVQLKQFLPLKVYLSSGLTIKIYGGYCYLGGWQYIVQQSLDMTSYVPASDALWAMVYIDGSGSVGVKEGSTKALNQLQRTDIPDSDPNTYPLAAIKMYAGQTTIKDGQFSSDIEDLRFAGFTSSGATGSLYQLALVESELDYALSRHIVG
;
A
#
# COMPACT_ATOMS: atom_id res chain seq x y z
N MET A 1 20.67 -32.26 -17.42
CA MET A 1 19.46 -33.07 -17.16
C MET A 1 19.16 -33.93 -18.38
N SER A 2 18.96 -35.26 -18.22
CA SER A 2 18.85 -36.20 -19.33
C SER A 2 17.52 -36.08 -20.09
N GLN A 3 17.58 -36.23 -21.42
CA GLN A 3 16.39 -36.23 -22.31
C GLN A 3 15.32 -37.25 -21.89
N LEU A 4 15.73 -38.31 -21.18
CA LEU A 4 14.86 -39.35 -20.62
C LEU A 4 13.92 -38.80 -19.54
N ARG A 5 14.43 -37.93 -18.64
CA ARG A 5 13.64 -37.34 -17.55
C ARG A 5 12.56 -36.39 -18.10
N ARG A 6 12.87 -35.66 -19.19
CA ARG A 6 11.92 -34.79 -19.91
C ARG A 6 10.81 -35.59 -20.61
N ARG A 7 11.14 -36.75 -21.20
CA ARG A 7 10.14 -37.64 -21.81
C ARG A 7 9.21 -38.28 -20.78
N MET A 8 9.73 -38.75 -19.64
CA MET A 8 8.89 -39.32 -18.59
C MET A 8 7.95 -38.28 -17.96
N GLN A 9 8.40 -37.03 -17.76
CA GLN A 9 7.52 -35.95 -17.29
C GLN A 9 6.39 -35.61 -18.28
N ASN A 10 6.65 -35.70 -19.59
CA ASN A 10 5.60 -35.48 -20.60
C ASN A 10 4.60 -36.64 -20.69
N LEU A 11 5.02 -37.87 -20.39
CA LEU A 11 4.15 -39.06 -20.36
C LEU A 11 3.27 -39.12 -19.09
N LEU A 12 3.74 -38.54 -17.98
CA LEU A 12 3.01 -38.50 -16.71
C LEU A 12 2.07 -37.29 -16.59
N LYS A 13 1.99 -36.41 -17.59
CA LYS A 13 1.00 -35.33 -17.59
C LYS A 13 -0.39 -35.94 -17.77
N PRO A 14 -1.31 -35.80 -16.80
CA PRO A 14 -2.67 -36.29 -16.95
C PRO A 14 -3.27 -35.69 -18.22
N TYR A 15 -3.92 -36.53 -19.03
CA TYR A 15 -4.61 -36.11 -20.25
C TYR A 15 -5.71 -35.11 -19.86
N LYS A 16 -5.42 -33.82 -19.93
CA LYS A 16 -6.43 -32.77 -19.86
C LYS A 16 -7.10 -32.73 -21.22
N VAL A 17 -8.39 -33.09 -21.28
CA VAL A 17 -9.24 -32.83 -22.45
C VAL A 17 -9.12 -31.35 -22.76
N ARG A 18 -8.48 -30.99 -23.88
CA ARG A 18 -8.40 -29.61 -24.32
C ARG A 18 -9.82 -29.16 -24.68
N ARG A 19 -10.45 -28.37 -23.81
CA ARG A 19 -11.75 -27.75 -24.08
C ARG A 19 -11.59 -26.80 -25.27
N ARG A 20 -12.62 -26.74 -26.11
CA ARG A 20 -12.58 -25.99 -27.37
C ARG A 20 -12.44 -24.50 -27.07
N THR A 21 -11.37 -23.90 -27.56
CA THR A 21 -11.15 -22.46 -27.58
C THR A 21 -11.23 -21.96 -29.01
N TYR A 22 -11.60 -20.69 -29.16
CA TYR A 22 -11.76 -20.02 -30.44
C TYR A 22 -11.05 -18.67 -30.39
N ASP A 23 -10.36 -18.35 -31.47
CA ASP A 23 -9.84 -17.00 -31.69
C ASP A 23 -11.02 -16.07 -32.00
N ALA A 24 -11.07 -14.94 -31.32
CA ALA A 24 -12.14 -13.97 -31.45
C ALA A 24 -11.63 -12.54 -31.36
N TRP A 25 -12.52 -11.61 -31.72
CA TRP A 25 -12.34 -10.18 -31.53
C TRP A 25 -13.47 -9.66 -30.67
N LEU A 26 -13.16 -8.92 -29.60
CA LEU A 26 -14.18 -8.36 -28.73
C LEU A 26 -14.92 -7.20 -29.45
N GLY A 27 -16.22 -7.10 -29.19
CA GLY A 27 -17.16 -6.18 -29.84
C GLY A 27 -17.95 -6.79 -31.00
N ASP A 28 -18.97 -6.07 -31.47
CA ASP A 28 -19.87 -6.47 -32.56
C ASP A 28 -19.41 -6.06 -33.96
N GLY A 29 -18.35 -5.24 -34.06
CA GLY A 29 -17.81 -4.70 -35.32
C GLY A 29 -18.33 -3.31 -35.66
N ASN A 30 -19.32 -2.80 -34.93
CA ASN A 30 -19.90 -1.46 -35.06
C ASN A 30 -19.50 -0.53 -33.90
N GLY A 31 -18.62 -0.97 -33.02
CA GLY A 31 -18.17 -0.22 -31.85
C GLY A 31 -18.84 -0.63 -30.54
N ASN A 32 -19.84 -1.52 -30.56
CA ASN A 32 -20.48 -1.98 -29.33
C ASN A 32 -19.71 -3.17 -28.76
N VAL A 33 -19.29 -3.06 -27.50
CA VAL A 33 -18.53 -4.10 -26.80
C VAL A 33 -19.36 -4.81 -25.74
N ILE A 34 -20.11 -4.03 -24.97
CA ILE A 34 -20.90 -4.51 -23.83
C ILE A 34 -22.34 -4.76 -24.29
N LYS A 35 -22.88 -5.94 -24.00
CA LYS A 35 -24.30 -6.27 -24.20
C LYS A 35 -25.12 -5.93 -22.96
N ASP A 36 -24.66 -6.39 -21.80
CA ASP A 36 -25.26 -6.19 -20.48
C ASP A 36 -24.29 -6.67 -19.38
N GLY A 37 -23.93 -5.79 -18.44
CA GLY A 37 -22.97 -6.10 -17.37
C GLY A 37 -21.67 -6.76 -17.88
N LYS A 38 -21.39 -7.99 -17.43
CA LYS A 38 -20.22 -8.78 -17.82
C LYS A 38 -20.39 -9.55 -19.14
N TRP A 39 -21.53 -9.42 -19.82
CA TRP A 39 -21.78 -10.03 -21.11
C TRP A 39 -21.33 -9.10 -22.24
N MET A 40 -20.45 -9.60 -23.09
CA MET A 40 -19.80 -8.87 -24.17
C MET A 40 -20.15 -9.47 -25.51
N TYR A 41 -20.14 -8.65 -26.55
CA TYR A 41 -20.10 -9.16 -27.92
C TYR A 41 -18.69 -9.68 -28.24
N ALA A 42 -18.62 -10.81 -28.92
CA ALA A 42 -17.39 -11.33 -29.48
C ALA A 42 -17.64 -11.86 -30.90
N ARG A 43 -16.81 -11.43 -31.84
CA ARG A 43 -16.79 -11.93 -33.21
C ARG A 43 -15.91 -13.15 -33.29
N ILE A 44 -16.55 -14.31 -33.50
CA ILE A 44 -15.89 -15.60 -33.74
C ILE A 44 -16.15 -15.96 -35.20
N ARG A 45 -15.12 -15.87 -36.04
CA ARG A 45 -15.25 -15.97 -37.50
C ARG A 45 -16.26 -14.92 -38.02
N GLU A 46 -17.31 -15.34 -38.72
CA GLU A 46 -18.35 -14.48 -39.31
C GLU A 46 -19.55 -14.23 -38.38
N ASN A 47 -19.52 -14.78 -37.16
CA ASN A 47 -20.65 -14.69 -36.22
C ASN A 47 -20.32 -13.76 -35.06
N VAL A 48 -21.30 -12.95 -34.65
CA VAL A 48 -21.28 -12.22 -33.38
C VAL A 48 -21.99 -13.07 -32.34
N LEU A 49 -21.30 -13.41 -31.26
CA LEU A 49 -21.84 -14.14 -30.12
C LEU A 49 -21.77 -13.30 -28.85
N ILE A 50 -22.64 -13.61 -27.89
CA ILE A 50 -22.59 -13.02 -26.55
C ILE A 50 -21.76 -13.97 -25.68
N VAL A 51 -20.71 -13.45 -25.05
CA VAL A 51 -19.78 -14.19 -24.21
C VAL A 51 -19.62 -13.52 -22.86
N PHE A 52 -19.40 -14.30 -21.81
CA PHE A 52 -19.13 -13.74 -20.49
C PHE A 52 -17.67 -13.26 -20.40
N ASN A 53 -17.42 -12.13 -19.76
CA ASN A 53 -16.07 -11.60 -19.57
C ASN A 53 -15.86 -11.12 -18.14
N ASN A 54 -14.92 -11.74 -17.43
CA ASN A 54 -14.44 -11.31 -16.12
C ASN A 54 -12.90 -11.19 -16.06
N ARG A 55 -12.22 -11.22 -17.20
CA ARG A 55 -10.75 -11.33 -17.25
C ARG A 55 -10.08 -10.17 -17.94
N VAL A 56 -10.66 -9.68 -19.04
CA VAL A 56 -10.02 -8.66 -19.88
C VAL A 56 -10.84 -7.37 -19.87
N GLN A 57 -10.20 -6.25 -20.11
CA GLN A 57 -10.90 -4.98 -20.26
C GLN A 57 -11.81 -5.00 -21.50
N PRO A 58 -13.06 -4.51 -21.43
CA PRO A 58 -13.93 -4.41 -22.58
C PRO A 58 -13.42 -3.32 -23.54
N ALA A 59 -12.72 -3.74 -24.59
CA ALA A 59 -12.23 -2.87 -25.64
C ALA A 59 -12.64 -3.39 -27.03
N ASN A 60 -13.13 -2.49 -27.88
CA ASN A 60 -13.54 -2.87 -29.23
C ASN A 60 -12.32 -3.31 -30.05
N ASN A 61 -12.47 -4.37 -30.84
CA ASN A 61 -11.40 -4.97 -31.63
C ASN A 61 -10.22 -5.52 -30.80
N LEU A 62 -10.42 -5.81 -29.51
CA LEU A 62 -9.42 -6.51 -28.72
C LEU A 62 -9.35 -7.98 -29.16
N PRO A 63 -8.20 -8.49 -29.63
CA PRO A 63 -8.05 -9.91 -29.95
C PRO A 63 -8.06 -10.74 -28.66
N VAL A 64 -9.00 -11.67 -28.57
CA VAL A 64 -9.21 -12.50 -27.38
C VAL A 64 -9.30 -13.97 -27.75
N THR A 65 -9.05 -14.83 -26.77
CA THR A 65 -9.42 -16.25 -26.85
C THR A 65 -10.71 -16.45 -26.07
N VAL A 66 -11.73 -17.05 -26.70
CA VAL A 66 -13.00 -17.39 -26.05
C VAL A 66 -13.17 -18.91 -25.98
N GLY A 67 -13.82 -19.41 -24.93
CA GLY A 67 -13.98 -20.84 -24.73
C GLY A 67 -14.63 -21.17 -23.40
N TYR A 68 -14.40 -22.40 -22.94
CA TYR A 68 -14.92 -22.92 -21.68
C TYR A 68 -13.75 -23.26 -20.76
N ASP A 69 -13.71 -22.70 -19.55
CA ASP A 69 -12.66 -22.97 -18.57
C ASP A 69 -13.00 -24.18 -17.68
N ASP A 70 -12.03 -24.68 -16.90
CA ASP A 70 -12.18 -25.88 -16.06
C ASP A 70 -13.31 -25.73 -15.02
N ILE A 71 -13.50 -24.53 -14.49
CA ILE A 71 -14.43 -24.17 -13.41
C ILE A 71 -15.87 -24.07 -13.91
N SER A 72 -16.08 -23.49 -15.09
CA SER A 72 -17.37 -23.23 -15.71
C SER A 72 -17.47 -23.90 -17.10
N PRO A 73 -17.55 -25.25 -17.16
CA PRO A 73 -17.56 -26.02 -18.41
C PRO A 73 -18.66 -25.64 -19.40
N ASN A 74 -19.75 -25.06 -18.91
CA ASN A 74 -20.96 -24.77 -19.70
C ASN A 74 -21.11 -23.28 -20.02
N LEU A 75 -20.14 -22.44 -19.66
CA LEU A 75 -20.18 -21.00 -19.89
C LEU A 75 -19.14 -20.59 -20.96
N LEU A 76 -19.63 -20.11 -22.10
CA LEU A 76 -18.76 -19.51 -23.11
C LEU A 76 -18.29 -18.14 -22.61
N GLN A 77 -16.99 -18.02 -22.39
CA GLN A 77 -16.40 -16.85 -21.77
C GLN A 77 -15.08 -16.46 -22.44
N VAL A 78 -14.63 -15.22 -22.19
CA VAL A 78 -13.28 -14.79 -22.52
C VAL A 78 -12.30 -15.48 -21.58
N ILE A 79 -11.32 -16.17 -22.16
CA ILE A 79 -10.29 -16.93 -21.44
C ILE A 79 -9.04 -16.08 -21.21
N GLY A 80 -8.74 -15.15 -22.12
CA GLY A 80 -7.63 -14.20 -22.02
C GLY A 80 -7.42 -13.41 -23.30
N VAL A 81 -6.49 -12.45 -23.28
CA VAL A 81 -6.04 -11.74 -24.48
C VAL A 81 -5.21 -12.68 -25.35
N ARG A 82 -5.36 -12.57 -26.67
CA ARG A 82 -4.58 -13.34 -27.64
C ARG A 82 -3.37 -12.51 -28.08
N GLU A 83 -2.18 -13.04 -27.88
CA GLU A 83 -0.95 -12.48 -28.46
C GLU A 83 -0.97 -12.65 -29.98
N LEU A 84 -1.00 -11.52 -30.70
CA LEU A 84 -0.78 -11.48 -32.13
C LEU A 84 0.72 -11.23 -32.34
N GLY A 85 1.46 -12.24 -32.81
CA GLY A 85 2.94 -12.33 -32.84
C GLY A 85 3.72 -11.27 -33.64
N SER A 86 3.16 -10.09 -33.86
CA SER A 86 3.78 -8.93 -34.51
C SER A 86 3.11 -7.60 -34.16
N ILE A 87 2.11 -7.60 -33.26
CA ILE A 87 1.47 -6.39 -32.75
C ILE A 87 1.85 -6.32 -31.28
N THR A 88 2.72 -5.37 -30.94
CA THR A 88 2.77 -4.85 -29.57
C THR A 88 1.39 -4.28 -29.31
N ILE A 89 0.54 -5.02 -28.59
CA ILE A 89 -0.75 -4.48 -28.18
C ILE A 89 -0.40 -3.50 -27.05
N ASP A 90 -0.07 -2.26 -27.42
CA ASP A 90 0.19 -1.18 -26.49
C ASP A 90 -1.11 -0.86 -25.76
N GLY A 91 -1.23 -1.42 -24.56
CA GLY A 91 -2.35 -1.26 -23.67
C GLY A 91 -2.42 -2.46 -22.73
N ASN A 92 -2.45 -2.18 -21.43
CA ASN A 92 -2.53 -3.21 -20.40
C ASN A 92 -3.99 -3.73 -20.33
N TRP A 93 -4.42 -4.48 -21.34
CA TRP A 93 -5.81 -4.95 -21.50
C TRP A 93 -6.14 -6.20 -20.66
N ASP A 94 -5.13 -6.80 -20.03
CA ASP A 94 -5.25 -7.96 -19.15
C ASP A 94 -5.79 -7.62 -17.76
N VAL A 95 -5.94 -6.33 -17.44
CA VAL A 95 -6.53 -5.89 -16.18
C VAL A 95 -7.93 -5.34 -16.49
N GLY A 96 -8.97 -6.12 -16.15
CA GLY A 96 -10.34 -5.65 -16.26
C GLY A 96 -10.57 -4.32 -15.49
N PRO A 97 -11.66 -3.58 -15.78
CA PRO A 97 -12.03 -2.41 -14.98
C PRO A 97 -12.23 -2.87 -13.53
N HIS A 98 -11.45 -2.32 -12.60
CA HIS A 98 -11.50 -2.67 -11.18
C HIS A 98 -11.25 -1.46 -10.27
N HIS A 99 -11.31 -0.22 -10.79
CA HIS A 99 -11.24 0.96 -9.92
C HIS A 99 -12.41 0.97 -8.92
N GLU A 100 -13.58 0.48 -9.34
CA GLU A 100 -14.78 0.25 -8.53
C GLU A 100 -14.51 -0.66 -7.30
N THR A 101 -13.52 -1.57 -7.37
CA THR A 101 -13.13 -2.43 -6.23
C THR A 101 -12.16 -1.76 -5.26
N HIS A 102 -11.77 -0.52 -5.51
CA HIS A 102 -10.97 0.33 -4.62
C HIS A 102 -11.74 1.55 -4.11
N GLU A 103 -13.02 1.70 -4.48
CA GLU A 103 -13.84 2.83 -4.06
C GLU A 103 -14.56 2.56 -2.74
N TRP A 104 -14.42 3.50 -1.79
CA TRP A 104 -15.17 3.49 -0.55
C TRP A 104 -16.67 3.74 -0.82
N GLY A 105 -17.54 2.79 -0.46
CA GLY A 105 -18.99 2.95 -0.54
C GLY A 105 -19.65 2.55 -1.85
N ASN A 106 -18.92 1.92 -2.78
CA ASN A 106 -19.52 1.32 -3.99
C ASN A 106 -20.46 0.15 -3.60
N ALA A 107 -21.57 -0.03 -4.32
CA ALA A 107 -22.58 -1.07 -4.05
C ALA A 107 -22.07 -2.50 -4.22
N ASP A 108 -21.09 -2.70 -5.12
CA ASP A 108 -20.37 -3.97 -5.28
C ASP A 108 -19.18 -4.10 -4.30
N GLY A 109 -18.89 -3.04 -3.55
CA GLY A 109 -17.91 -3.00 -2.47
C GLY A 109 -16.46 -3.02 -2.92
N GLY A 110 -15.62 -2.35 -2.14
CA GLY A 110 -14.16 -2.46 -2.19
C GLY A 110 -13.72 -3.87 -1.79
N THR A 111 -13.78 -4.84 -2.71
CA THR A 111 -13.31 -6.19 -2.45
C THR A 111 -11.78 -6.30 -2.47
N ASP A 112 -11.09 -5.27 -2.98
CA ASP A 112 -9.64 -5.16 -3.03
C ASP A 112 -9.14 -4.00 -2.14
N ILE A 113 -9.47 -4.10 -0.84
CA ILE A 113 -8.95 -3.19 0.18
C ILE A 113 -7.48 -3.52 0.41
N VAL A 114 -6.61 -2.58 0.06
CA VAL A 114 -5.19 -2.63 0.40
C VAL A 114 -5.00 -2.00 1.78
N TRP A 115 -4.62 -2.82 2.76
CA TRP A 115 -4.26 -2.33 4.09
C TRP A 115 -2.92 -1.60 4.02
N VAL A 116 -2.97 -0.28 4.20
CA VAL A 116 -1.78 0.57 4.19
C VAL A 116 -1.45 0.97 5.62
N GLN A 117 -0.25 0.61 6.08
CA GLN A 117 0.29 1.11 7.34
C GLN A 117 0.68 2.59 7.20
N LEU A 118 0.50 3.40 8.24
CA LEU A 118 0.87 4.82 8.21
C LEU A 118 2.35 5.04 7.82
N LYS A 119 3.25 4.12 8.21
CA LYS A 119 4.66 4.14 7.82
C LYS A 119 4.91 3.92 6.32
N GLN A 120 3.93 3.44 5.55
CA GLN A 120 3.98 3.33 4.09
C GLN A 120 3.55 4.63 3.39
N PHE A 121 2.93 5.58 4.10
CA PHE A 121 2.72 6.93 3.58
C PHE A 121 4.05 7.69 3.62
N LEU A 122 4.61 8.00 2.46
CA LEU A 122 5.98 8.52 2.36
C LEU A 122 6.16 10.05 2.52
N PRO A 123 5.23 10.93 2.08
CA PRO A 123 5.45 12.36 2.17
C PRO A 123 5.81 12.83 3.58
N LEU A 124 6.92 13.56 3.71
CA LEU A 124 7.48 14.06 4.97
C LEU A 124 7.87 12.98 5.99
N LYS A 125 7.90 11.71 5.60
CA LYS A 125 8.29 10.61 6.50
C LYS A 125 9.76 10.74 6.91
N VAL A 126 10.01 10.59 8.22
CA VAL A 126 11.34 10.42 8.79
C VAL A 126 11.73 8.94 8.80
N TYR A 127 12.94 8.63 8.38
CA TYR A 127 13.50 7.27 8.41
C TYR A 127 15.00 7.30 8.61
N LEU A 128 15.55 6.17 9.06
CA LEU A 128 17.00 6.02 9.21
C LEU A 128 17.71 6.04 7.86
N SER A 129 18.76 6.87 7.73
CA SER A 129 19.69 6.82 6.60
C SER A 129 20.92 5.98 6.94
N SER A 130 21.67 6.37 7.98
CA SER A 130 22.86 5.65 8.44
C SER A 130 23.31 6.17 9.81
N GLY A 131 23.75 5.29 10.73
CA GLY A 131 24.24 5.71 12.05
C GLY A 131 23.22 6.56 12.80
N LEU A 132 23.58 7.82 13.10
CA LEU A 132 22.69 8.82 13.72
C LEU A 132 22.10 9.82 12.72
N THR A 133 22.29 9.59 11.41
CA THR A 133 21.71 10.42 10.36
C THR A 133 20.35 9.89 9.95
N ILE A 134 19.34 10.75 10.06
CA ILE A 134 18.01 10.49 9.52
C ILE A 134 17.84 11.16 8.16
N LYS A 135 16.82 10.73 7.44
CA LYS A 135 16.37 11.34 6.20
C LYS A 135 14.88 11.60 6.27
N ILE A 136 14.48 12.72 5.67
CA ILE A 136 13.11 13.22 5.66
C ILE A 136 12.69 13.27 4.20
N TYR A 137 11.69 12.47 3.81
CA TYR A 137 11.14 12.52 2.45
C TYR A 137 10.58 13.91 2.13
N GLY A 138 10.66 14.32 0.87
CA GLY A 138 10.02 15.55 0.41
C GLY A 138 8.48 15.42 0.48
N GLY A 139 7.80 16.56 0.60
CA GLY A 139 6.35 16.58 0.68
C GLY A 139 5.78 17.97 0.91
N TYR A 140 4.45 18.07 0.89
CA TYR A 140 3.75 19.32 1.17
C TYR A 140 3.24 19.31 2.62
N CYS A 141 3.40 20.44 3.31
CA CYS A 141 2.73 20.71 4.59
C CYS A 141 2.11 22.11 4.57
N TYR A 142 1.16 22.32 5.47
CA TYR A 142 0.49 23.61 5.63
C TYR A 142 1.08 24.36 6.83
N LEU A 143 1.71 25.50 6.58
CA LEU A 143 2.42 26.34 7.57
C LEU A 143 1.95 27.80 7.45
N GLY A 144 0.63 28.02 7.57
CA GLY A 144 -0.01 29.29 7.17
C GLY A 144 -0.16 29.45 5.64
N GLY A 145 0.30 28.45 4.89
CA GLY A 145 0.19 28.29 3.44
C GLY A 145 0.76 26.94 3.03
N TRP A 146 0.39 26.42 1.85
CA TRP A 146 0.99 25.19 1.33
C TRP A 146 2.43 25.45 0.90
N GLN A 147 3.35 24.71 1.50
CA GLN A 147 4.78 24.79 1.18
C GLN A 147 5.29 23.39 0.83
N TYR A 148 6.15 23.32 -0.18
CA TYR A 148 6.87 22.11 -0.52
C TYR A 148 8.19 22.08 0.24
N ILE A 149 8.39 21.01 1.01
CA ILE A 149 9.62 20.76 1.74
C ILE A 149 10.46 19.79 0.92
N VAL A 150 11.68 20.21 0.60
CA VAL A 150 12.63 19.37 -0.14
C VAL A 150 13.14 18.26 0.76
N GLN A 151 13.33 17.08 0.18
CA GLN A 151 13.96 15.97 0.88
C GLN A 151 15.34 16.38 1.40
N GLN A 152 15.60 16.11 2.67
CA GLN A 152 16.86 16.47 3.30
C GLN A 152 17.27 15.43 4.35
N SER A 153 18.53 15.48 4.74
CA SER A 153 19.09 14.66 5.80
C SER A 153 19.40 15.53 7.00
N LEU A 154 19.31 14.95 8.19
CA LEU A 154 19.64 15.61 9.44
C LEU A 154 20.53 14.68 10.27
N ASP A 155 21.66 15.22 10.72
CA ASP A 155 22.55 14.51 11.64
C ASP A 155 22.05 14.70 13.07
N MET A 156 21.76 13.60 13.76
CA MET A 156 21.25 13.62 15.13
C MET A 156 22.37 13.53 16.18
N THR A 157 23.64 13.52 15.79
CA THR A 157 24.78 13.29 16.70
C THR A 157 24.81 14.25 17.88
N SER A 158 24.48 15.54 17.67
CA SER A 158 24.46 16.55 18.74
C SER A 158 23.32 16.38 19.75
N TYR A 159 22.33 15.55 19.46
CA TYR A 159 21.16 15.30 20.32
C TYR A 159 21.29 13.99 21.11
N VAL A 160 22.45 13.33 21.04
CA VAL A 160 22.77 12.20 21.93
C VAL A 160 23.05 12.78 23.32
N PRO A 161 22.25 12.47 24.35
CA PRO A 161 22.47 13.03 25.67
C PRO A 161 23.73 12.43 26.30
N ALA A 162 24.40 13.22 27.16
CA ALA A 162 25.60 12.77 27.86
C ALA A 162 25.32 11.66 28.90
N SER A 163 24.11 11.64 29.47
CA SER A 163 23.61 10.59 30.35
C SER A 163 22.15 10.25 30.01
N ASP A 164 21.70 9.06 30.42
CA ASP A 164 20.30 8.65 30.35
C ASP A 164 19.70 8.66 28.92
N ALA A 165 18.44 9.05 28.76
CA ALA A 165 17.73 9.08 27.48
C ALA A 165 16.75 10.25 27.37
N LEU A 166 16.42 10.67 26.15
CA LEU A 166 15.40 11.69 25.86
C LEU A 166 14.70 11.40 24.53
N TRP A 167 13.59 12.11 24.29
CA TRP A 167 12.98 12.22 22.97
C TRP A 167 13.44 13.49 22.26
N ALA A 168 13.98 13.36 21.05
CA ALA A 168 14.29 14.46 20.16
C ALA A 168 13.21 14.55 19.07
N MET A 169 12.30 15.51 19.18
CA MET A 169 11.23 15.70 18.20
C MET A 169 11.72 16.50 17.00
N VAL A 170 11.65 15.89 15.82
CA VAL A 170 11.92 16.52 14.52
C VAL A 170 10.64 17.17 14.02
N TYR A 171 10.73 18.43 13.61
CA TYR A 171 9.60 19.22 13.12
C TYR A 171 10.01 20.10 11.94
N ILE A 172 9.02 20.67 11.26
CA ILE A 172 9.19 21.76 10.29
C ILE A 172 8.64 23.03 10.92
N ASP A 173 9.41 24.11 10.92
CA ASP A 173 8.98 25.41 11.43
C ASP A 173 8.14 26.20 10.42
N GLY A 174 7.60 27.35 10.85
CA GLY A 174 6.75 28.19 9.98
C GLY A 174 7.46 28.77 8.74
N SER A 175 8.79 28.67 8.65
CA SER A 175 9.59 29.06 7.48
C SER A 175 9.81 27.91 6.49
N GLY A 176 9.38 26.69 6.84
CA GLY A 176 9.65 25.48 6.07
C GLY A 176 10.99 24.83 6.38
N SER A 177 11.68 25.27 7.44
CA SER A 177 12.98 24.72 7.85
C SER A 177 12.80 23.57 8.83
N VAL A 178 13.67 22.56 8.76
CA VAL A 178 13.64 21.44 9.69
C VAL A 178 14.36 21.82 11.00
N GLY A 179 13.72 21.54 12.13
CA GLY A 179 14.27 21.75 13.47
C GLY A 179 14.14 20.51 14.34
N VAL A 180 14.80 20.55 15.49
CA VAL A 180 14.71 19.51 16.54
C VAL A 180 14.45 20.17 17.88
N LYS A 181 13.50 19.61 18.63
CA LYS A 181 13.16 20.02 20.00
C LYS A 181 13.45 18.85 20.93
N GLU A 182 14.33 19.06 21.91
CA GLU A 182 14.68 18.05 22.90
C GLU A 182 13.67 18.04 24.06
N GLY A 183 13.34 16.84 24.52
CA GLY A 183 12.60 16.62 25.75
C GLY A 183 13.48 16.58 26.98
N SER A 184 12.85 16.43 28.13
CA SER A 184 13.57 16.23 29.39
C SER A 184 14.27 14.88 29.40
N THR A 185 15.52 14.86 29.86
CA THR A 185 16.27 13.64 30.09
C THR A 185 15.67 12.78 31.21
N LYS A 186 15.58 11.47 30.99
CA LYS A 186 15.10 10.46 31.95
C LYS A 186 15.86 9.15 31.78
N ALA A 187 15.95 8.34 32.83
CA ALA A 187 16.51 7.00 32.72
C ALA A 187 15.82 6.21 31.59
N LEU A 188 16.59 5.43 30.83
CA LEU A 188 16.09 4.77 29.59
C LEU A 188 14.85 3.90 29.82
N ASN A 189 14.75 3.24 30.97
CA ASN A 189 13.60 2.41 31.35
C ASN A 189 12.39 3.21 31.88
N GLN A 190 12.56 4.51 32.11
CA GLN A 190 11.53 5.43 32.57
C GLN A 190 11.05 6.38 31.47
N LEU A 191 11.76 6.44 30.33
CA LEU A 191 11.39 7.27 29.19
C LEU A 191 10.12 6.71 28.52
N GLN A 192 9.04 7.46 28.58
CA GLN A 192 7.73 7.09 28.05
C GLN A 192 7.38 7.93 26.82
N ARG A 193 6.40 7.49 26.03
CA ARG A 193 5.91 8.25 24.87
C ARG A 193 5.33 9.62 25.26
N THR A 194 4.74 9.72 26.46
CA THR A 194 4.23 10.98 27.02
C THR A 194 5.32 12.01 27.32
N ASP A 195 6.60 11.62 27.23
CA ASP A 195 7.75 12.51 27.42
C ASP A 195 8.23 13.14 26.10
N ILE A 196 7.55 12.85 24.98
CA ILE A 196 7.79 13.55 23.72
C ILE A 196 7.39 15.03 23.91
N PRO A 197 8.26 15.99 23.56
CA PRO A 197 7.92 17.41 23.65
C PRO A 197 6.68 17.77 22.84
N ASP A 198 5.84 18.65 23.39
CA ASP A 198 4.74 19.23 22.63
C ASP A 198 5.28 20.06 21.44
N SER A 199 4.58 20.01 20.30
CA SER A 199 4.84 20.85 19.14
C SER A 199 4.58 22.33 19.47
N ASP A 200 5.49 23.20 19.08
CA ASP A 200 5.28 24.64 19.20
C ASP A 200 4.23 25.13 18.19
N PRO A 201 3.52 26.24 18.47
CA PRO A 201 2.63 26.86 17.50
C PRO A 201 3.34 27.14 16.16
N ASN A 202 2.64 26.96 15.06
CA ASN A 202 3.17 27.11 13.69
C ASN A 202 4.32 26.16 13.32
N THR A 203 4.45 25.03 14.03
CA THR A 203 5.33 23.94 13.62
C THR A 203 4.50 22.75 13.15
N TYR A 204 5.08 21.92 12.28
CA TYR A 204 4.51 20.66 11.83
C TYR A 204 5.40 19.51 12.35
N PRO A 205 4.96 18.74 13.37
CA PRO A 205 5.75 17.65 13.92
C PRO A 205 5.85 16.50 12.92
N LEU A 206 7.05 15.94 12.77
CA LEU A 206 7.32 14.84 11.84
C LEU A 206 7.51 13.50 12.57
N ALA A 207 8.45 13.45 13.49
CA ALA A 207 8.75 12.25 14.27
C ALA A 207 9.41 12.60 15.60
N ALA A 208 9.34 11.71 16.57
CA ALA A 208 10.19 11.75 17.75
C ALA A 208 11.23 10.62 17.68
N ILE A 209 12.48 10.96 17.94
CA ILE A 209 13.60 10.02 17.93
C ILE A 209 14.07 9.80 19.35
N LYS A 210 14.09 8.55 19.78
CA LYS A 210 14.60 8.13 21.07
C LYS A 210 16.13 8.18 21.04
N MET A 211 16.68 9.11 21.82
CA MET A 211 18.12 9.31 21.95
C MET A 211 18.57 8.84 23.32
N TYR A 212 19.71 8.14 23.42
CA TYR A 212 20.24 7.69 24.71
C TYR A 212 21.76 7.70 24.76
N ALA A 213 22.32 7.83 25.95
CA ALA A 213 23.74 7.98 26.16
C ALA A 213 24.54 6.82 25.54
N GLY A 214 25.60 7.17 24.81
CA GLY A 214 26.46 6.21 24.10
C GLY A 214 25.86 5.61 22.83
N GLN A 215 24.69 6.07 22.38
CA GLN A 215 24.09 5.62 21.12
C GLN A 215 24.95 6.05 19.93
N THR A 216 25.21 5.10 19.03
CA THR A 216 25.96 5.33 17.77
C THR A 216 25.14 5.03 16.53
N THR A 217 23.95 4.43 16.71
CA THR A 217 22.98 4.17 15.64
C THR A 217 21.57 4.32 16.15
N ILE A 218 20.71 4.90 15.32
CA ILE A 218 19.26 4.86 15.47
C ILE A 218 18.79 3.51 14.91
N LYS A 219 17.78 2.89 15.55
CA LYS A 219 17.12 1.67 15.06
C LYS A 219 15.82 2.05 14.36
N ASP A 220 15.56 1.46 13.20
CA ASP A 220 14.27 1.60 12.50
C ASP A 220 13.82 0.26 11.93
N GLY A 221 13.39 -0.63 12.82
CA GLY A 221 12.89 -1.96 12.49
C GLY A 221 11.39 -2.11 12.78
N GLN A 222 10.81 -3.19 12.26
CA GLN A 222 9.39 -3.51 12.45
C GLN A 222 9.00 -3.75 13.92
N PHE A 223 9.89 -4.39 14.69
CA PHE A 223 9.63 -4.79 16.09
C PHE A 223 10.37 -3.94 17.12
N SER A 224 11.29 -3.09 16.67
CA SER A 224 12.09 -2.21 17.51
C SER A 224 12.48 -1.01 16.66
N SER A 225 11.95 0.15 17.00
CA SER A 225 12.28 1.42 16.37
C SER A 225 12.52 2.47 17.44
N ASP A 226 13.55 3.27 17.24
CA ASP A 226 13.81 4.48 17.99
C ASP A 226 13.01 5.66 17.40
N ILE A 227 12.28 5.46 16.28
CA ILE A 227 11.52 6.51 15.58
C ILE A 227 10.02 6.30 15.78
N GLU A 228 9.37 7.28 16.42
CA GLU A 228 7.93 7.40 16.54
C GLU A 228 7.40 8.39 15.49
N ASP A 229 6.45 7.98 14.66
CA ASP A 229 5.86 8.83 13.61
C ASP A 229 4.79 9.75 14.20
N LEU A 230 4.94 11.06 14.00
CA LEU A 230 4.05 12.08 14.58
C LEU A 230 3.18 12.79 13.53
N ARG A 231 3.36 12.51 12.23
CA ARG A 231 2.67 13.22 11.13
C ARG A 231 1.15 13.13 11.20
N PHE A 232 0.63 12.11 11.90
CA PHE A 232 -0.79 11.83 12.06
C PHE A 232 -1.29 12.00 13.51
N ALA A 233 -0.43 12.39 14.45
CA ALA A 233 -0.79 12.55 15.86
C ALA A 233 -1.77 13.73 16.08
N GLY A 234 -1.79 14.70 15.15
CA GLY A 234 -2.55 15.95 15.23
C GLY A 234 -3.98 15.95 14.68
N PHE A 235 -4.63 14.80 14.42
CA PHE A 235 -6.07 14.79 14.09
C PHE A 235 -6.99 15.14 15.27
N THR A 236 -6.42 15.46 16.43
CA THR A 236 -7.14 16.03 17.58
C THR A 236 -7.08 17.55 17.50
N SER A 237 -8.04 18.13 16.76
CA SER A 237 -8.27 19.57 16.87
C SER A 237 -8.53 19.94 18.33
N SER A 238 -7.78 20.95 18.78
CA SER A 238 -7.92 21.67 20.04
C SER A 238 -9.40 21.90 20.40
N GLY A 239 -9.87 21.22 21.44
CA GLY A 239 -11.24 21.34 21.93
C GLY A 239 -11.67 20.19 22.82
N ALA A 240 -11.25 20.20 24.09
CA ALA A 240 -11.89 19.49 25.21
C ALA A 240 -12.42 18.07 24.93
N THR A 241 -11.69 17.19 24.25
CA THR A 241 -11.99 15.74 24.20
C THR A 241 -10.76 14.96 23.74
N GLY A 242 -9.71 14.93 24.58
CA GLY A 242 -8.60 13.99 24.44
C GLY A 242 -8.99 12.53 24.73
N SER A 243 -10.29 12.21 24.81
CA SER A 243 -10.79 10.91 25.25
C SER A 243 -10.84 9.85 24.14
N LEU A 244 -10.93 10.23 22.85
CA LEU A 244 -11.07 9.24 21.77
C LEU A 244 -9.75 8.54 21.42
N TYR A 245 -8.61 9.23 21.54
CA TYR A 245 -7.30 8.60 21.35
C TYR A 245 -6.93 7.70 22.55
N GLN A 246 -7.31 8.09 23.78
CA GLN A 246 -7.18 7.19 24.94
C GLN A 246 -8.10 5.98 24.81
N LEU A 247 -9.32 6.11 24.27
CA LEU A 247 -10.24 4.99 24.02
C LEU A 247 -9.72 4.02 22.95
N ALA A 248 -9.22 4.52 21.81
CA ALA A 248 -8.67 3.66 20.76
C ALA A 248 -7.39 2.92 21.22
N LEU A 249 -6.58 3.56 22.07
CA LEU A 249 -5.41 2.93 22.69
C LEU A 249 -5.82 1.88 23.73
N VAL A 250 -6.80 2.20 24.58
CA VAL A 250 -7.37 1.25 25.56
C VAL A 250 -8.00 0.04 24.88
N GLU A 251 -8.70 0.21 23.75
CA GLU A 251 -9.24 -0.91 22.96
C GLU A 251 -8.13 -1.78 22.38
N SER A 252 -7.08 -1.18 21.81
CA SER A 252 -5.94 -1.94 21.27
C SER A 252 -5.15 -2.70 22.34
N GLU A 253 -5.06 -2.15 23.55
CA GLU A 253 -4.42 -2.80 24.70
C GLU A 253 -5.31 -3.89 25.30
N LEU A 254 -6.63 -3.69 25.34
CA LEU A 254 -7.63 -4.70 25.72
C LEU A 254 -7.65 -5.89 24.76
N ASP A 255 -7.66 -5.65 23.45
CA ASP A 255 -7.62 -6.73 22.45
C ASP A 255 -6.31 -7.52 22.51
N TYR A 256 -5.19 -6.84 22.78
CA TYR A 256 -3.90 -7.50 22.97
C TYR A 256 -3.79 -8.29 24.29
N ALA A 257 -4.53 -7.89 25.33
CA ALA A 257 -4.63 -8.63 26.58
C ALA A 257 -5.59 -9.83 26.47
N LEU A 258 -6.75 -9.66 25.82
CA LEU A 258 -7.76 -10.71 25.63
C LEU A 258 -7.29 -11.81 24.67
N SER A 259 -6.54 -11.47 23.62
CA SER A 259 -5.96 -12.48 22.71
C SER A 259 -4.95 -13.42 23.40
N ARG A 260 -4.34 -13.00 24.51
CA ARG A 260 -3.43 -13.82 25.31
C ARG A 260 -4.13 -14.72 26.34
N HIS A 261 -5.45 -14.57 26.53
CA HIS A 261 -6.25 -15.42 27.42
C HIS A 261 -7.05 -16.52 26.72
N ILE A 262 -7.10 -16.56 25.38
CA ILE A 262 -7.83 -17.57 24.62
C ILE A 262 -6.98 -18.84 24.33
N VAL A 263 -5.69 -18.84 24.72
CA VAL A 263 -4.75 -19.95 24.45
C VAL A 263 -4.32 -20.70 25.72
N GLY A 264 -5.17 -20.73 26.75
CA GLY A 264 -4.97 -21.50 27.98
C GLY A 264 -6.08 -22.52 28.19
#